data_AF-D8PER2-F1
#
_entry.id   AF-D8PER2-F1
#
_cell.length_a   1.000
_cell.length_b   1.000
_cell.length_c   1.000
_cell.angle_alpha   90.00
_cell.angle_beta   90.00
_cell.angle_gamma   90.00
#
_symmetry.space_group_name_H-M   'P 1'
#
loop_
_entity.id
_entity.type
_entity.pdbx_description
1 polymer ?
#
loop_
_entity_poly.entity_id
_entity_poly.type
_entity_poly.pdbx_seq_one_letter_code
_entity_poly.pdbx_strand_id
1 'polypeptide(L)' 'MILTEIVSQHAEEAAFLWLLRSNAIRQPHYALKDIAKLDDRVEAHLDGLRVAGESGWELC' A
#
# COMPACT_ATOMS: atom_id res chain seq x y z
N MET A 1 -16.77 -13.62 -6.08
CA MET A 1 -15.59 -13.94 -6.91
C MET A 1 -14.39 -13.43 -6.14
N ILE A 2 -13.71 -14.32 -5.41
CA ILE A 2 -12.78 -13.96 -4.33
C ILE A 2 -11.55 -13.19 -4.84
N LEU A 3 -11.14 -13.41 -6.09
CA LEU A 3 -9.95 -12.77 -6.66
C LEU A 3 -10.10 -11.25 -6.76
N THR A 4 -11.23 -10.74 -7.22
CA THR A 4 -11.46 -9.29 -7.38
C THR A 4 -11.56 -8.56 -6.04
N GLU A 5 -12.17 -9.19 -5.02
CA GLU A 5 -12.25 -8.63 -3.67
C GLU A 5 -10.86 -8.49 -3.04
N ILE A 6 -9.99 -9.48 -3.21
CA ILE A 6 -8.61 -9.44 -2.72
C ILE A 6 -7.82 -8.32 -3.41
N VAL A 7 -7.95 -8.18 -4.74
CA VAL A 7 -7.24 -7.13 -5.48
C VAL A 7 -7.73 -5.73 -5.07
N SER A 8 -9.04 -5.55 -4.87
CA SER A 8 -9.60 -4.30 -4.31
C SER A 8 -9.04 -3.99 -2.94
N GLN A 9 -8.93 -5.00 -2.07
CA GLN A 9 -8.34 -4.83 -0.75
C GLN A 9 -6.87 -4.39 -0.81
N HIS A 10 -6.08 -4.94 -1.75
CA HIS A 10 -4.70 -4.46 -1.95
C HIS A 10 -4.65 -2.99 -2.37
N ALA A 11 -5.55 -2.53 -3.24
CA ALA A 11 -5.62 -1.13 -3.65
C ALA A 11 -6.00 -0.21 -2.49
N GLU A 12 -7.03 -0.58 -1.73
CA GLU A 12 -7.49 0.18 -0.56
C GLU A 12 -6.39 0.28 0.52
N GLU A 13 -5.75 -0.83 0.85
CA GLU A 13 -4.67 -0.87 1.85
C GLU A 13 -3.43 -0.09 1.38
N ALA A 14 -3.04 -0.21 0.11
CA ALA A 14 -1.94 0.57 -0.45
C ALA A 14 -2.22 2.09 -0.36
N ALA A 15 -3.43 2.52 -0.72
CA ALA A 15 -3.84 3.93 -0.63
C ALA A 15 -3.85 4.43 0.82
N PHE A 16 -4.41 3.65 1.75
CA PHE A 16 -4.42 3.99 3.17
C PHE A 16 -3.00 4.12 3.74
N LEU A 17 -2.13 3.13 3.47
CA LEU A 17 -0.75 3.13 3.93
C LEU A 17 0.07 4.28 3.35
N TRP A 18 -0.18 4.65 2.08
CA TRP A 18 0.47 5.79 1.45
C TRP A 18 0.15 7.11 2.17
N LEU A 19 -1.12 7.31 2.57
CA LEU A 19 -1.53 8.48 3.35
C LEU A 19 -0.89 8.48 4.74
N LEU A 20 -0.89 7.32 5.42
CA LEU A 20 -0.25 7.16 6.72
C LEU A 20 1.24 7.49 6.66
N ARG A 21 1.95 6.93 5.66
CA ARG A 21 3.37 7.19 5.39
C ARG A 21 3.64 8.66 5.11
N SER A 22 2.81 9.29 4.27
CA SER A 22 2.92 10.72 3.92
C SER A 22 2.74 11.65 5.12
N ASN A 23 1.93 11.25 6.10
CA ASN A 23 1.83 11.97 7.36
C ASN A 23 3.03 11.67 8.28
N ALA A 24 3.43 10.40 8.39
CA ALA A 24 4.49 9.95 9.29
C ALA A 24 5.84 10.63 9.03
N ILE A 25 6.20 10.88 7.76
CA ILE A 25 7.46 11.58 7.42
C ILE A 25 7.54 13.02 7.96
N ARG A 26 6.41 13.62 8.36
CA ARG A 26 6.32 14.99 8.91
C ARG A 26 6.32 15.01 10.43
N GLN A 27 6.29 13.85 11.07
CA GLN A 27 6.14 13.72 12.52
C GLN A 27 7.51 13.48 13.17
N PRO A 28 7.90 14.25 14.20
CA PRO A 28 9.25 14.20 14.77
C PRO A 28 9.56 12.92 15.57
N HIS A 29 8.54 12.13 15.91
CA HIS A 29 8.67 10.91 16.70
C HIS A 29 8.84 9.64 15.85
N TYR A 30 8.73 9.73 14.53
CA TYR A 30 9.05 8.63 13.63
C TYR A 30 10.53 8.62 13.30
N ALA A 31 11.20 7.49 13.49
CA ALA A 31 12.55 7.29 12.98
C ALA A 31 12.50 6.74 11.54
N LEU A 32 13.62 6.84 10.81
CA LEU A 32 13.74 6.30 9.44
C LEU A 32 13.35 4.82 9.36
N LYS A 33 13.69 4.02 10.37
CA LYS A 33 13.30 2.60 10.46
C LYS A 33 11.78 2.39 10.54
N ASP A 34 11.04 3.35 11.08
CA ASP A 34 9.59 3.26 11.22
C ASP A 34 8.91 3.63 9.89
N ILE A 35 9.49 4.59 9.16
CA ILE A 35 9.09 4.91 7.79
C ILE A 35 9.38 3.74 6.84
N ALA A 36 10.57 3.13 6.94
CA ALA A 36 10.93 1.96 6.12
C ALA A 36 9.93 0.81 6.27
N LYS A 37 9.43 0.55 7.49
CA LYS A 37 8.36 -0.44 7.71
C LYS A 37 7.04 -0.08 7.03
N LEU A 38 6.72 1.20 6.91
CA LEU A 38 5.54 1.64 6.16
C LEU A 38 5.77 1.47 4.66
N ASP A 39 6.97 1.78 4.18
CA ASP A 39 7.37 1.57 2.78
C ASP A 39 7.29 0.08 2.38
N ASP A 40 7.83 -0.82 3.20
CA ASP A 40 7.76 -2.27 2.97
C ASP A 40 6.31 -2.77 2.89
N ARG A 41 5.41 -2.20 3.70
CA ARG A 41 3.99 -2.56 3.69
C ARG A 41 3.28 -2.04 2.45
N VAL A 42 3.54 -0.79 2.05
CA VAL A 42 3.01 -0.24 0.79
C VAL A 42 3.43 -1.13 -0.38
N GLU A 43 4.72 -1.47 -0.45
CA GLU A 43 5.27 -2.27 -1.54
C GLU A 43 4.65 -3.67 -1.60
N ALA A 44 4.42 -4.32 -0.44
CA ALA A 44 3.76 -5.62 -0.39
C ALA A 44 2.34 -5.60 -1.00
N HIS A 45 1.59 -4.51 -0.81
CA HIS A 45 0.25 -4.38 -1.42
C HIS A 45 0.33 -4.02 -2.91
N LEU A 46 1.29 -3.18 -3.31
CA LEU A 46 1.55 -2.89 -4.72
C LEU A 46 2.00 -4.15 -5.49
N ASP A 47 2.78 -5.03 -4.87
CA ASP A 47 3.14 -6.31 -5.47
C ASP A 47 1.90 -7.20 -5.72
N GLY A 48 0.96 -7.23 -4.77
CA GLY A 48 -0.34 -7.91 -4.96
C GLY A 48 -1.11 -7.37 -6.17
N LEU A 49 -1.09 -6.05 -6.38
CA LEU A 49 -1.72 -5.41 -7.53
C LEU A 49 -0.99 -5.71 -8.85
N ARG A 50 0.34 -5.71 -8.85
CA ARG A 50 1.15 -6.04 -10.04
C ARG A 50 0.90 -7.47 -10.50
N VAL A 51 0.73 -8.41 -9.57
CA VAL A 51 0.38 -9.81 -9.89
C VAL A 51 -1.01 -9.91 -10.54
N ALA A 52 -1.95 -9.02 -10.18
CA ALA A 52 -3.27 -8.97 -10.79
C ALA A 52 -3.28 -8.33 -12.20
N GLY A 53 -2.16 -7.75 -12.64
CA GLY A 53 -2.01 -7.18 -13.98
C GLY A 53 -2.90 -5.96 -14.21
N GLU A 54 -3.47 -5.86 -15.41
CA GLU A 54 -4.28 -4.71 -15.84
C GLU A 54 -5.49 -4.46 -14.93
N SER A 55 -6.18 -5.53 -14.50
CA SER A 55 -7.31 -5.45 -13.55
C SER A 55 -6.89 -4.95 -12.16
N GLY A 56 -5.62 -5.09 -11.78
CA GLY A 56 -5.10 -4.51 -10.54
C GLY A 56 -4.84 -3.01 -10.67
N TRP A 57 -4.34 -2.57 -11.82
CA TRP A 57 -4.09 -1.15 -12.07
C TRP A 57 -5.35 -0.31 -12.26
N GLU A 58 -6.43 -0.88 -12.79
CA GLU A 58 -7.72 -0.20 -12.91
C GLU A 58 -8.33 0.24 -11.56
N LEU A 59 -7.84 -0.30 -10.44
CA LEU A 59 -8.33 -0.03 -9.09
C LEU A 59 -7.49 1.01 -8.33
N CYS A 60 -6.37 1.49 -8.89
CA CYS A 60 -5.48 2.49 -8.29
C CYS A 60 -5.74 3.89 -8.85
#